data_AF-A0A314ULT0-F1
#
_entry.id   AF-A0A314ULT0-F1
#
_cell.length_a   1.000
_cell.length_b   1.000
_cell.length_c   1.000
_cell.angle_alpha   90.00
_cell.angle_beta   90.00
_cell.angle_gamma   90.00
#
_symmetry.space_group_name_H-M   'P 1'
#
loop_
_entity.id
_entity.type
_entity.pdbx_description
1 polymer ?
#
loop_
_entity_poly.entity_id
_entity_poly.type
_entity_poly.pdbx_seq_one_letter_code
_entity_poly.pdbx_strand_id
1 'polypeptide(L)'
;MEKKTEKDHKPQEETNTERWTVITPRVAQRLERKRSERNTYLVAAIMSSLGVTLAAAMAVYYRFSWQTEFGEYILPEMLGTFSLSVGSAVGMEFWARWAHRALWHASLWHMHESHHQARDGPFELNDIFAIINVVPAIALLSYGFFNKGLFPGLCFGAGLGITTFGMAYMFVHDGLVHRRFPVGPIADVPYLRKVAAAHYLHHSCILNGVPLGCSWDPRK
;
A
#
# COMPACT_ATOMS: atom_id res chain seq x y z
N MET A 1 -40.66 -71.42 -13.01
CA MET A 1 -39.57 -70.62 -12.43
C MET A 1 -39.88 -69.15 -12.71
N GLU A 2 -40.44 -68.46 -11.74
CA GLU A 2 -40.89 -67.07 -11.84
C GLU A 2 -39.73 -66.07 -11.75
N LYS A 3 -39.82 -65.01 -12.55
CA LYS A 3 -39.02 -63.78 -12.52
C LYS A 3 -39.42 -62.89 -11.33
N LYS A 4 -38.46 -62.23 -10.68
CA LYS A 4 -38.60 -60.93 -9.97
C LYS A 4 -37.21 -60.29 -9.79
N THR A 5 -36.82 -59.38 -10.69
CA THR A 5 -36.87 -57.90 -10.59
C THR A 5 -35.82 -57.26 -9.66
N GLU A 6 -34.82 -56.73 -10.34
CA GLU A 6 -33.85 -55.70 -9.99
C GLU A 6 -34.49 -54.52 -9.24
N LYS A 7 -33.94 -54.15 -8.08
CA LYS A 7 -34.32 -52.96 -7.32
C LYS A 7 -33.42 -51.79 -7.70
N ASP A 8 -34.04 -50.85 -8.38
CA ASP A 8 -33.56 -49.53 -8.77
C ASP A 8 -33.09 -48.72 -7.55
N HIS A 9 -31.80 -48.35 -7.50
CA HIS A 9 -31.22 -47.49 -6.47
C HIS A 9 -31.28 -46.04 -6.95
N LYS A 10 -32.35 -45.32 -6.57
CA LYS A 10 -32.41 -43.87 -6.73
C LYS A 10 -31.44 -43.19 -5.76
N PRO A 11 -30.55 -42.29 -6.22
CA PRO A 11 -29.80 -41.43 -5.33
C PRO A 11 -30.78 -40.47 -4.65
N GLN A 12 -30.76 -40.41 -3.31
CA GLN A 12 -31.39 -39.33 -2.57
C GLN A 12 -30.66 -38.03 -2.92
N GLU A 13 -31.34 -37.18 -3.70
CA GLU A 13 -31.04 -35.76 -3.83
C GLU A 13 -31.29 -35.12 -2.45
N GLU A 14 -30.31 -35.21 -1.55
CA GLU A 14 -30.26 -34.35 -0.39
C GLU A 14 -30.12 -32.90 -0.88
N THR A 15 -31.21 -32.17 -0.76
CA THR A 15 -31.35 -30.76 -1.09
C THR A 15 -30.28 -29.95 -0.34
N ASN A 16 -29.18 -29.64 -1.03
CA ASN A 16 -28.09 -28.79 -0.57
C ASN A 16 -28.48 -27.29 -0.45
N THR A 17 -29.77 -27.01 -0.31
CA THR A 17 -30.39 -25.68 -0.42
C THR A 17 -30.69 -25.04 0.94
N GLU A 18 -30.36 -25.71 2.05
CA GLU A 18 -30.59 -25.20 3.41
C GLU A 18 -29.30 -24.89 4.18
N ARG A 19 -28.16 -24.66 3.50
CA ARG A 19 -26.99 -24.05 4.14
C ARG A 19 -27.12 -22.52 4.19
N TRP A 20 -28.27 -22.03 4.66
CA TRP A 20 -28.42 -20.62 5.03
C TRP A 20 -27.75 -20.45 6.40
N THR A 21 -26.54 -19.89 6.37
CA THR A 21 -25.80 -19.51 7.57
C THR A 21 -26.63 -18.53 8.38
N VAL A 22 -27.22 -18.99 9.48
CA VAL A 22 -27.86 -18.11 10.47
C VAL A 22 -26.75 -17.25 11.07
N ILE A 23 -26.59 -16.02 10.55
CA ILE A 23 -25.65 -15.05 11.10
C ILE A 23 -26.18 -14.66 12.47
N THR A 24 -25.52 -15.11 13.53
CA THR A 24 -25.89 -14.70 14.89
C THR A 24 -25.79 -13.18 15.03
N PRO A 25 -26.64 -12.52 15.83
CA PRO A 25 -26.60 -11.06 16.02
C PRO A 25 -25.22 -10.56 16.48
N ARG A 26 -24.46 -11.39 17.21
CA ARG A 26 -23.06 -11.09 17.59
C ARG A 26 -22.11 -11.04 16.39
N VAL A 27 -22.28 -11.93 15.40
CA VAL A 27 -21.46 -11.93 14.18
C VAL A 27 -21.85 -10.76 13.28
N ALA A 28 -23.14 -10.44 13.17
CA ALA A 28 -23.62 -9.26 12.44
C ALA A 28 -23.03 -7.96 13.01
N GLN A 29 -23.11 -7.77 14.33
CA GLN A 29 -22.55 -6.61 15.02
C GLN A 29 -21.02 -6.48 14.82
N ARG A 30 -20.29 -7.60 14.87
CA ARG A 30 -18.84 -7.61 14.58
C ARG A 30 -18.54 -7.22 13.12
N LEU A 31 -19.36 -7.68 12.17
CA LEU A 31 -19.19 -7.37 10.76
C LEU A 31 -19.48 -5.89 10.47
N GLU A 32 -20.54 -5.34 11.07
CA GLU A 32 -20.89 -3.92 10.97
C GLU A 32 -19.79 -3.03 11.55
N ARG A 33 -19.26 -3.39 12.73
CA ARG A 33 -18.13 -2.69 13.33
C ARG A 33 -16.92 -2.68 12.39
N LYS A 34 -16.52 -3.85 11.86
CA LYS A 34 -15.41 -3.95 10.89
C LYS A 34 -15.67 -3.14 9.61
N ARG A 35 -16.92 -3.11 9.12
CA ARG A 35 -17.29 -2.29 7.96
C ARG A 35 -17.18 -0.80 8.28
N SER A 36 -17.69 -0.37 9.43
CA SER A 36 -17.59 1.02 9.89
C SER A 36 -16.13 1.44 10.04
N GLU A 37 -15.29 0.63 10.70
CA GLU A 37 -13.86 0.88 10.84
C GLU A 37 -13.18 1.05 9.47
N ARG A 38 -13.42 0.13 8.53
CA ARG A 38 -12.89 0.22 7.16
C ARG A 38 -13.34 1.48 6.42
N ASN A 39 -14.59 1.90 6.59
CA ASN A 39 -15.10 3.13 6.00
C ASN A 39 -14.43 4.36 6.61
N THR A 40 -14.23 4.38 7.94
CA THR A 40 -13.49 5.45 8.62
C THR A 40 -12.06 5.53 8.10
N TYR A 41 -11.36 4.41 7.96
CA TYR A 41 -10.01 4.39 7.37
C TYR A 41 -9.99 4.84 5.91
N LEU A 42 -11.01 4.48 5.12
CA LEU A 42 -11.14 4.96 3.74
C LEU A 42 -11.27 6.48 3.71
N VAL A 43 -12.18 7.05 4.50
CA VAL A 43 -12.36 8.51 4.55
C VAL A 43 -11.07 9.18 5.02
N ALA A 44 -10.41 8.65 6.05
CA ALA A 44 -9.14 9.16 6.52
C ALA A 44 -8.06 9.12 5.41
N ALA A 45 -7.94 8.01 4.68
CA ALA A 45 -6.98 7.86 3.59
C ALA A 45 -7.28 8.79 2.41
N ILE A 46 -8.55 9.00 2.05
CA ILE A 46 -8.94 9.94 0.99
C ILE A 46 -8.62 11.37 1.42
N MET A 47 -9.05 11.76 2.62
CA MET A 47 -8.83 13.11 3.14
C MET A 47 -7.34 13.44 3.29
N SER A 48 -6.56 12.50 3.83
CA SER A 48 -5.11 12.67 3.97
C SER A 48 -4.44 12.75 2.60
N SER A 49 -4.83 11.91 1.65
CA SER A 49 -4.26 11.91 0.30
C SER A 49 -4.58 13.21 -0.44
N LEU A 50 -5.83 13.68 -0.38
CA LEU A 50 -6.22 14.97 -0.94
C LEU A 50 -5.45 16.12 -0.28
N GLY A 51 -5.31 16.10 1.05
CA GLY A 51 -4.55 17.09 1.79
C GLY A 51 -3.07 17.12 1.39
N VAL A 52 -2.43 15.96 1.30
CA VAL A 52 -1.01 15.83 0.89
C VAL A 52 -0.83 16.24 -0.57
N THR A 53 -1.71 15.81 -1.48
CA THR A 53 -1.64 16.21 -2.90
C THR A 53 -1.84 17.71 -3.06
N LEU A 54 -2.80 18.31 -2.35
CA LEU A 54 -3.02 19.75 -2.39
C LEU A 54 -1.82 20.51 -1.81
N ALA A 55 -1.29 20.07 -0.67
CA ALA A 55 -0.11 20.67 -0.07
C ALA A 55 1.12 20.57 -0.98
N ALA A 56 1.32 19.42 -1.65
CA ALA A 56 2.39 19.23 -2.62
C ALA A 56 2.22 20.14 -3.84
N ALA A 57 1.00 20.24 -4.40
CA ALA A 57 0.71 21.13 -5.52
C ALA A 57 0.95 22.61 -5.16
N MET A 58 0.48 23.03 -3.97
CA MET A 58 0.74 24.38 -3.47
C MET A 58 2.22 24.61 -3.19
N ALA A 59 2.94 23.64 -2.64
CA ALA A 59 4.37 23.76 -2.37
C ALA A 59 5.19 23.88 -3.67
N VAL A 60 4.84 23.08 -4.70
CA VAL A 60 5.44 23.18 -6.04
C VAL A 60 5.13 24.55 -6.65
N TYR A 61 3.87 24.99 -6.61
CA TYR A 61 3.46 26.29 -7.14
C TYR A 61 4.20 27.43 -6.45
N TYR A 62 4.16 27.48 -5.12
CA TYR A 62 4.84 28.50 -4.34
C TYR A 62 6.33 28.46 -4.56
N ARG A 63 6.95 27.27 -4.67
CA ARG A 63 8.37 27.12 -4.93
C ARG A 63 8.78 27.78 -6.25
N PHE A 64 8.03 27.59 -7.31
CA PHE A 64 8.40 28.17 -8.59
C PHE A 64 7.98 29.64 -8.70
N SER A 65 6.90 30.07 -8.03
CA SER A 65 6.38 31.44 -8.12
C SER A 65 7.29 32.51 -7.47
N TRP A 66 7.95 32.20 -6.36
CA TRP A 66 8.95 33.11 -5.75
C TRP A 66 10.36 32.99 -6.38
N GLN A 67 10.61 31.95 -7.20
CA GLN A 67 11.86 31.76 -7.93
C GLN A 67 11.87 32.46 -9.29
N THR A 68 10.69 32.64 -9.91
CA THR A 68 10.53 33.33 -11.21
C THR A 68 11.01 34.77 -11.21
N GLU A 69 11.18 35.40 -10.04
CA GLU A 69 11.63 36.78 -9.95
C GLU A 69 13.16 36.95 -10.05
N PHE A 70 13.97 35.87 -9.99
CA PHE A 70 15.43 36.00 -9.78
C PHE A 70 16.38 34.99 -10.49
N GLY A 71 15.92 34.05 -11.33
CA GLY A 71 16.77 32.89 -11.70
C GLY A 71 17.03 32.62 -13.19
N GLU A 72 18.30 32.62 -13.62
CA GLU A 72 18.76 32.09 -14.93
C GLU A 72 18.59 30.56 -15.09
N TYR A 73 18.21 29.84 -14.02
CA TYR A 73 18.23 28.36 -13.95
C TYR A 73 16.84 27.71 -13.77
N ILE A 74 15.74 28.39 -14.09
CA ILE A 74 14.39 27.88 -13.84
C ILE A 74 14.08 26.57 -14.59
N LEU A 75 14.46 26.47 -15.87
CA LEU A 75 14.18 25.29 -16.68
C LEU A 75 14.99 24.06 -16.22
N PRO A 76 16.33 24.15 -16.03
CA PRO A 76 17.11 23.07 -15.43
C PRO A 76 16.59 22.62 -14.07
N GLU A 77 16.14 23.56 -13.23
CA GLU A 77 15.59 23.23 -11.92
C GLU A 77 14.25 22.49 -12.02
N MET A 78 13.32 22.94 -12.88
CA MET A 78 12.05 22.24 -13.11
C MET A 78 12.26 20.82 -13.64
N LEU A 79 13.13 20.67 -14.65
CA LEU A 79 13.46 19.36 -15.23
C LEU A 79 14.15 18.46 -14.21
N GLY A 80 15.09 19.01 -13.44
CA GLY A 80 15.79 18.29 -12.38
C GLY A 80 14.84 17.84 -11.27
N THR A 81 13.96 18.73 -10.82
CA THR A 81 12.93 18.44 -9.80
C THR A 81 12.02 17.32 -10.27
N PHE A 82 11.50 17.41 -11.49
CA PHE A 82 10.63 16.38 -12.07
C PHE A 82 11.36 15.05 -12.21
N SER A 83 12.58 15.06 -12.78
CA SER A 83 13.37 13.85 -13.00
C SER A 83 13.73 13.16 -11.69
N LEU A 84 14.12 13.92 -10.66
CA LEU A 84 14.41 13.38 -9.33
C LEU A 84 13.14 12.89 -8.63
N SER A 85 11.99 13.54 -8.82
CA SER A 85 10.72 13.03 -8.28
C SER A 85 10.36 11.67 -8.87
N VAL A 86 10.43 11.52 -10.20
CA VAL A 86 10.16 10.23 -10.84
C VAL A 86 11.21 9.20 -10.46
N GLY A 87 12.49 9.58 -10.52
CA GLY A 87 13.62 8.72 -10.18
C GLY A 87 13.59 8.22 -8.74
N SER A 88 13.28 9.10 -7.77
CA SER A 88 13.14 8.71 -6.37
C SER A 88 11.91 7.84 -6.14
N ALA A 89 10.77 8.10 -6.79
CA ALA A 89 9.59 7.24 -6.66
C ALA A 89 9.89 5.81 -7.14
N VAL A 90 10.61 5.66 -8.26
CA VAL A 90 11.07 4.36 -8.77
C VAL A 90 12.14 3.75 -7.86
N GLY A 91 13.12 4.55 -7.44
CA GLY A 91 14.20 4.12 -6.54
C GLY A 91 13.68 3.57 -5.21
N MET A 92 12.60 4.15 -4.69
CA MET A 92 11.95 3.70 -3.47
C MET A 92 11.38 2.28 -3.56
N GLU A 93 10.96 1.81 -4.74
CA GLU A 93 10.56 0.40 -4.93
C GLU A 93 11.76 -0.53 -4.69
N PHE A 94 12.92 -0.21 -5.25
CA PHE A 94 14.14 -1.01 -5.05
C PHE A 94 14.63 -0.95 -3.61
N TRP A 95 14.61 0.25 -3.01
CA TRP A 95 14.93 0.45 -1.60
C TRP A 95 14.00 -0.35 -0.69
N ALA A 96 12.69 -0.27 -0.88
CA ALA A 96 11.70 -0.97 -0.06
C ALA A 96 11.92 -2.49 -0.13
N ARG A 97 12.17 -3.04 -1.33
CA ARG A 97 12.47 -4.48 -1.50
C ARG A 97 13.74 -4.90 -0.78
N TRP A 98 14.80 -4.11 -0.92
CA TRP A 98 16.07 -4.38 -0.27
C TRP A 98 15.93 -4.27 1.25
N ALA A 99 15.34 -3.20 1.76
CA ALA A 99 15.13 -2.96 3.18
C ALA A 99 14.24 -4.05 3.80
N HIS A 100 13.16 -4.43 3.11
CA HIS A 100 12.29 -5.52 3.54
C HIS A 100 13.08 -6.83 3.70
N ARG A 101 13.87 -7.22 2.69
CA ARG A 101 14.66 -8.45 2.74
C ARG A 101 15.82 -8.39 3.74
N ALA A 102 16.62 -7.33 3.68
CA ALA A 102 17.94 -7.25 4.30
C ALA A 102 17.91 -6.62 5.70
N LEU A 103 16.87 -5.85 6.03
CA LEU A 103 16.71 -5.21 7.34
C LEU A 103 15.52 -5.81 8.08
N TRP A 104 14.31 -5.75 7.50
CA TRP A 104 13.07 -6.12 8.21
C TRP A 104 12.97 -7.62 8.49
N HIS A 105 13.36 -8.48 7.54
CA HIS A 105 13.44 -9.94 7.74
C HIS A 105 14.74 -10.42 8.41
N ALA A 106 15.65 -9.50 8.75
CA ALA A 106 16.91 -9.83 9.38
C ALA A 106 17.01 -9.18 10.77
N SER A 107 17.68 -8.02 10.86
CA SER A 107 17.96 -7.35 12.14
C SER A 107 16.74 -6.71 12.79
N LEU A 108 15.69 -6.38 12.03
CA LEU A 108 14.51 -5.65 12.50
C LEU A 108 13.24 -6.54 12.53
N TRP A 109 13.40 -7.86 12.57
CA TRP A 109 12.29 -8.82 12.61
C TRP A 109 11.35 -8.54 13.78
N HIS A 110 11.86 -8.20 14.97
CA HIS A 110 11.03 -7.93 16.14
C HIS A 110 10.03 -6.77 15.92
N MET A 111 10.30 -5.84 14.99
CA MET A 111 9.35 -4.79 14.60
C MET A 111 8.40 -5.28 13.50
N HIS A 112 8.95 -6.02 12.53
CA HIS A 112 8.22 -6.53 11.37
C HIS A 112 7.30 -7.72 11.70
N GLU A 113 7.56 -8.47 12.75
CA GLU A 113 6.77 -9.65 13.15
C GLU A 113 5.30 -9.27 13.42
N SER A 114 5.06 -8.09 14.00
CA SER A 114 3.71 -7.55 14.21
C SER A 114 2.89 -7.48 12.93
N HIS A 115 3.57 -7.36 11.78
CA HIS A 115 2.97 -7.33 10.45
C HIS A 115 2.56 -8.70 9.92
N HIS A 116 3.26 -9.76 10.34
CA HIS A 116 2.99 -11.14 9.95
C HIS A 116 1.90 -11.79 10.80
N GLN A 117 1.59 -11.21 11.95
CA GLN A 117 0.57 -11.70 12.85
C GLN A 117 -0.81 -11.09 12.54
N ALA A 118 -1.86 -11.72 13.04
CA ALA A 118 -3.20 -11.16 12.93
C ALA A 118 -3.27 -9.85 13.72
N ARG A 119 -3.57 -8.76 13.01
CA ARG A 119 -3.59 -7.40 13.58
C ARG A 119 -4.60 -7.28 14.72
N ASP A 120 -4.17 -6.65 15.81
CA ASP A 120 -5.04 -6.18 16.90
C ASP A 120 -5.01 -4.65 16.98
N GLY A 121 -6.11 -3.99 16.57
CA GLY A 121 -6.23 -2.53 16.61
C GLY A 121 -5.83 -1.78 15.33
N PRO A 122 -5.71 -0.43 15.40
CA PRO A 122 -5.41 0.45 14.26
C PRO A 122 -3.94 0.47 13.81
N PHE A 123 -3.01 0.35 14.76
CA PHE A 123 -1.57 0.53 14.55
C PHE A 123 -0.80 -0.75 14.81
N GLU A 124 0.31 -0.95 14.08
CA GLU A 124 1.28 -2.03 14.26
C GLU A 124 2.65 -1.44 14.58
N LEU A 125 3.49 -2.19 15.30
CA LEU A 125 4.88 -1.77 15.52
C LEU A 125 5.62 -1.58 14.18
N ASN A 126 5.23 -2.35 13.16
CA ASN A 126 5.70 -2.24 11.79
C ASN A 126 5.46 -0.86 11.15
N ASP A 127 4.46 -0.09 11.61
CA ASP A 127 4.17 1.25 11.07
C ASP A 127 5.37 2.23 11.31
N ILE A 128 6.31 1.89 12.21
CA ILE A 128 7.55 2.64 12.40
C ILE A 128 8.40 2.74 11.13
N PHE A 129 8.35 1.73 10.25
CA PHE A 129 9.09 1.79 8.98
C PHE A 129 8.53 2.83 8.03
N ALA A 130 7.21 3.08 8.07
CA ALA A 130 6.63 4.19 7.33
C ALA A 130 7.15 5.54 7.88
N ILE A 131 7.18 5.71 9.20
CA ILE A 131 7.70 6.91 9.86
C ILE A 131 9.18 7.16 9.50
N ILE A 132 10.01 6.12 9.56
CA ILE A 132 11.44 6.21 9.22
C ILE A 132 11.66 6.70 7.79
N ASN A 133 10.79 6.33 6.83
CA ASN A 133 10.89 6.80 5.45
C ASN A 133 10.22 8.18 5.22
N VAL A 134 9.24 8.56 6.05
CA VAL A 134 8.58 9.88 6.00
C VAL A 134 9.51 11.00 6.49
N VAL A 135 10.30 10.76 7.54
CA VAL A 135 11.25 11.75 8.08
C VAL A 135 12.22 12.31 7.03
N PRO A 136 12.97 11.49 6.25
CA PRO A 136 13.86 12.01 5.22
C PRO A 136 13.08 12.69 4.08
N ALA A 137 11.86 12.24 3.75
CA ALA A 137 11.03 12.92 2.76
C ALA A 137 10.67 14.35 3.20
N ILE A 138 10.24 14.52 4.45
CA ILE A 138 9.93 15.84 5.02
C ILE A 138 11.18 16.71 5.09
N ALA A 139 12.32 16.14 5.49
CA ALA A 139 13.59 16.88 5.55
C ALA A 139 14.01 17.40 4.17
N LEU A 140 13.93 16.56 3.13
CA LEU A 140 14.23 16.92 1.75
C LEU A 140 13.27 17.96 1.19
N LEU A 141 11.96 17.79 1.43
CA LEU A 141 10.94 18.76 1.03
C LEU A 141 11.16 20.12 1.72
N SER A 142 11.43 20.12 3.03
CA SER A 142 11.64 21.34 3.81
C SER A 142 12.91 22.06 3.36
N TYR A 143 14.03 21.34 3.28
CA TYR A 143 15.30 21.89 2.81
C TYR A 143 15.17 22.43 1.40
N GLY A 144 14.53 21.67 0.52
CA GLY A 144 14.24 22.11 -0.83
C GLY A 144 13.44 23.41 -0.81
N PHE A 145 12.26 23.41 -0.20
CA PHE A 145 11.31 24.52 -0.20
C PHE A 145 11.91 25.84 0.31
N PHE A 146 12.68 25.83 1.41
CA PHE A 146 13.21 27.05 2.01
C PHE A 146 14.51 27.56 1.39
N ASN A 147 15.18 26.79 0.51
CA ASN A 147 16.45 27.17 -0.09
C ASN A 147 16.31 27.40 -1.61
N LYS A 148 17.00 28.44 -2.10
CA LYS A 148 17.04 28.77 -3.54
C LYS A 148 18.18 28.03 -4.23
N GLY A 149 17.94 27.64 -5.48
CA GLY A 149 18.96 27.13 -6.39
C GLY A 149 18.70 25.70 -6.83
N LEU A 150 19.52 25.24 -7.79
CA LEU A 150 19.36 23.94 -8.44
C LEU A 150 19.40 22.79 -7.44
N PHE A 151 20.41 22.76 -6.55
CA PHE A 151 20.57 21.66 -5.59
C PHE A 151 19.37 21.52 -4.63
N PRO A 152 18.89 22.59 -3.97
CA PRO A 152 17.63 22.54 -3.24
C PRO A 152 16.43 22.07 -4.08
N GLY A 153 16.34 22.44 -5.35
CA GLY A 153 15.28 21.97 -6.25
C GLY A 153 15.34 20.47 -6.49
N LEU A 154 16.55 19.91 -6.65
CA LEU A 154 16.76 18.47 -6.74
C LEU A 154 16.35 17.75 -5.45
N CYS A 155 16.72 18.28 -4.28
CA CYS A 155 16.28 17.75 -2.99
C CYS A 155 14.76 17.78 -2.84
N PHE A 156 14.12 18.88 -3.24
CA PHE A 156 12.67 19.00 -3.24
C PHE A 156 12.03 17.93 -4.13
N GLY A 157 12.55 17.74 -5.34
CA GLY A 157 12.12 16.68 -6.26
C GLY A 157 12.23 15.28 -5.64
N ALA A 158 13.38 14.96 -5.03
CA ALA A 158 13.56 13.68 -4.35
C ALA A 158 12.53 13.45 -3.22
N GLY A 159 12.29 14.47 -2.40
CA GLY A 159 11.27 14.43 -1.34
C GLY A 159 9.85 14.21 -1.87
N LEU A 160 9.49 14.85 -3.00
CA LEU A 160 8.21 14.62 -3.68
C LEU A 160 8.09 13.17 -4.19
N GLY A 161 9.17 12.62 -4.74
CA GLY A 161 9.22 11.24 -5.21
C GLY A 161 9.00 10.22 -4.09
N ILE A 162 9.68 10.41 -2.95
CA ILE A 162 9.51 9.55 -1.77
C ILE A 162 8.08 9.65 -1.23
N THR A 163 7.51 10.87 -1.16
CA THR A 163 6.13 11.09 -0.70
C THR A 163 5.12 10.41 -1.62
N THR A 164 5.31 10.54 -2.94
CA THR A 164 4.46 9.91 -3.96
C THR A 164 4.50 8.39 -3.83
N PHE A 165 5.69 7.81 -3.67
CA PHE A 165 5.84 6.38 -3.42
C PHE A 165 5.15 5.96 -2.11
N GLY A 166 5.32 6.72 -1.03
CA GLY A 166 4.67 6.44 0.25
C GLY A 166 3.15 6.42 0.15
N MET A 167 2.56 7.38 -0.57
CA MET A 167 1.11 7.40 -0.86
C MET A 167 0.68 6.17 -1.66
N ALA A 168 1.37 5.85 -2.75
CA ALA A 168 1.07 4.67 -3.56
C ALA A 168 1.19 3.37 -2.74
N TYR A 169 2.24 3.26 -1.92
CA TYR A 169 2.47 2.13 -1.03
C TYR A 169 1.31 1.97 -0.02
N MET A 170 0.83 3.05 0.59
CA MET A 170 -0.34 2.98 1.49
C MET A 170 -1.59 2.42 0.76
N PHE A 171 -1.88 2.84 -0.47
CA PHE A 171 -3.04 2.28 -1.19
C PHE A 171 -2.84 0.82 -1.60
N VAL A 172 -1.66 0.45 -2.11
CA VAL A 172 -1.39 -0.91 -2.55
C VAL A 172 -1.22 -1.83 -1.36
N HIS A 173 -0.23 -1.58 -0.50
CA HIS A 173 0.07 -2.43 0.63
C HIS A 173 -1.05 -2.41 1.69
N ASP A 174 -1.35 -1.26 2.27
CA ASP A 174 -2.29 -1.19 3.40
C ASP A 174 -3.74 -1.36 2.94
N GLY A 175 -4.11 -0.70 1.84
CA GLY A 175 -5.44 -0.75 1.27
C GLY A 175 -5.76 -2.07 0.57
N LEU A 176 -5.03 -2.41 -0.50
CA LEU A 176 -5.36 -3.58 -1.34
C LEU A 176 -4.94 -4.89 -0.68
N VAL A 177 -3.69 -4.97 -0.22
CA VAL A 177 -3.10 -6.21 0.26
C VAL A 177 -3.58 -6.55 1.68
N HIS A 178 -3.47 -5.60 2.61
CA HIS A 178 -3.91 -5.78 4.00
C HIS A 178 -5.38 -5.50 4.24
N ARG A 179 -6.09 -5.00 3.23
CA ARG A 179 -7.53 -4.71 3.30
C ARG A 179 -7.91 -3.77 4.46
N ARG A 180 -6.99 -2.90 4.91
CA ARG A 180 -7.22 -1.91 5.98
C ARG A 180 -8.38 -0.98 5.62
N PHE A 181 -8.53 -0.65 4.34
CA PHE A 181 -9.66 0.08 3.78
C PHE A 181 -9.96 -0.38 2.33
N PRO A 182 -11.20 -0.23 1.84
CA PRO A 182 -11.53 -0.57 0.45
C PRO A 182 -10.86 0.39 -0.54
N VAL A 183 -10.11 -0.13 -1.52
CA VAL A 183 -9.41 0.68 -2.54
C VAL A 183 -10.19 0.84 -3.86
N GLY A 184 -11.46 0.42 -3.88
CA GLY A 184 -12.33 0.58 -5.04
C GLY A 184 -11.80 -0.13 -6.30
N PRO A 185 -11.88 0.49 -7.50
CA PRO A 185 -11.54 -0.13 -8.79
C PRO A 185 -10.08 -0.60 -8.91
N ILE A 186 -9.19 -0.07 -8.07
CA ILE A 186 -7.77 -0.46 -8.03
C ILE A 186 -7.63 -1.95 -7.69
N ALA A 187 -8.57 -2.52 -6.94
CA ALA A 187 -8.57 -3.94 -6.59
C ALA A 187 -8.80 -4.87 -7.79
N ASP A 188 -9.41 -4.38 -8.87
CA ASP A 188 -9.75 -5.19 -10.04
C ASP A 188 -8.63 -5.23 -11.08
N VAL A 189 -7.57 -4.41 -10.90
CA VAL A 189 -6.44 -4.34 -11.82
C VAL A 189 -5.65 -5.66 -11.80
N PRO A 190 -5.49 -6.37 -12.94
CA PRO A 190 -4.89 -7.70 -12.96
C PRO A 190 -3.47 -7.78 -12.38
N TYR A 191 -2.67 -6.73 -12.58
CA TYR A 191 -1.33 -6.64 -12.02
C TYR A 191 -1.35 -6.52 -10.49
N LEU A 192 -2.18 -5.63 -9.94
CA LEU A 192 -2.26 -5.41 -8.50
C LEU A 192 -2.89 -6.61 -7.76
N ARG A 193 -3.76 -7.37 -8.44
CA ARG A 193 -4.24 -8.67 -7.94
C ARG A 193 -3.11 -9.69 -7.78
N LYS A 194 -2.16 -9.74 -8.73
CA LYS A 194 -0.99 -10.62 -8.63
C LYS A 194 -0.07 -10.19 -7.50
N VAL A 195 0.18 -8.89 -7.35
CA VAL A 195 0.91 -8.33 -6.23
C VAL A 195 0.28 -8.74 -4.90
N ALA A 196 -1.03 -8.58 -4.76
CA ALA A 196 -1.73 -8.94 -3.52
C ALA A 196 -1.66 -10.45 -3.24
N ALA A 197 -1.78 -11.29 -4.26
CA ALA A 197 -1.61 -12.73 -4.12
C ALA A 197 -0.17 -13.11 -3.71
N ALA A 198 0.84 -12.49 -4.33
CA ALA A 198 2.24 -12.68 -3.99
C ALA A 198 2.53 -12.31 -2.52
N HIS A 199 2.05 -11.16 -2.07
CA HIS A 199 2.24 -10.73 -0.69
C HIS A 199 1.48 -11.60 0.31
N TYR A 200 0.29 -12.08 -0.04
CA TYR A 200 -0.42 -13.06 0.80
C TYR A 200 0.36 -14.37 0.96
N LEU A 201 0.96 -14.87 -0.14
CA LEU A 201 1.84 -16.04 -0.07
C LEU A 201 3.08 -15.78 0.81
N HIS A 202 3.64 -14.58 0.74
CA HIS A 202 4.72 -14.14 1.63
C HIS A 202 4.32 -14.22 3.11
N HIS A 203 3.13 -13.74 3.47
CA HIS A 203 2.60 -13.83 4.85
C HIS A 203 2.30 -15.24 5.31
N SER A 204 1.93 -16.14 4.40
CA SER A 204 1.65 -17.54 4.74
C SER A 204 2.88 -18.36 5.15
N CYS A 205 4.10 -17.79 5.06
CA CYS A 205 5.38 -18.44 5.37
C CYS A 205 5.71 -19.71 4.55
N ILE A 206 4.85 -20.11 3.60
CA ILE A 206 5.01 -21.32 2.76
C ILE A 206 6.29 -21.26 1.93
N LEU A 207 6.72 -20.04 1.54
CA LEU A 207 7.89 -19.81 0.67
C LEU A 207 9.07 -19.14 1.41
N ASN A 208 9.21 -19.36 2.72
CA ASN A 208 10.25 -18.69 3.54
C ASN A 208 10.25 -17.16 3.39
N GLY A 209 9.07 -16.56 3.26
CA GLY A 209 8.94 -15.11 3.11
C GLY A 209 9.38 -14.58 1.73
N VAL A 210 9.13 -15.30 0.63
CA VAL A 210 9.28 -14.74 -0.74
C VAL A 210 7.94 -14.87 -1.47
N PRO A 211 7.41 -13.84 -2.18
CA PRO A 211 8.04 -12.60 -2.70
C PRO A 211 8.00 -11.38 -1.78
N LEU A 212 9.04 -10.55 -1.85
CA LEU A 212 9.33 -9.45 -0.90
C LEU A 212 9.03 -8.04 -1.45
N GLY A 213 8.41 -7.93 -2.62
CA GLY A 213 8.19 -6.66 -3.32
C GLY A 213 6.72 -6.27 -3.51
N CYS A 214 6.48 -4.96 -3.56
CA CYS A 214 5.15 -4.35 -3.70
C CYS A 214 4.70 -4.27 -5.17
N SER A 215 5.62 -4.22 -6.13
CA SER A 215 5.24 -4.05 -7.54
C SER A 215 5.71 -5.22 -8.40
N TRP A 216 6.99 -5.61 -8.29
CA TRP A 216 7.60 -6.48 -9.30
C TRP A 216 8.10 -7.82 -8.74
N ASP A 217 7.35 -8.91 -8.93
CA ASP A 217 7.88 -10.27 -8.78
C ASP A 217 8.30 -10.82 -10.17
N PRO A 218 9.60 -10.98 -10.44
CA PRO A 218 10.08 -11.44 -11.75
C PRO A 218 9.92 -12.95 -11.97
N ARG A 219 9.21 -13.70 -11.12
CA ARG A 219 9.12 -15.16 -11.26
C ARG A 219 7.87 -15.59 -12.04
N LYS A 220 8.07 -15.74 -13.35
CA LYS A 220 7.55 -16.89 -14.11
C LYS A 220 8.69 -17.87 -14.30
#